data_AF-A0A536F2I6-F1
#
_entry.id   AF-A0A536F2I6-F1
#
_cell.length_a   1.000
_cell.length_b   1.000
_cell.length_c   1.000
_cell.angle_alpha   90.00
_cell.angle_beta   90.00
_cell.angle_gamma   90.00
#
_symmetry.space_group_name_H-M   'P 1'
#
loop_
_entity.id
_entity.type
_entity.pdbx_description
1 polymer ?
#
loop_
_entity_poly.entity_id
_entity_poly.type
_entity_poly.pdbx_seq_one_letter_code
_entity_poly.pdbx_strand_id
1 'polypeptide(L)'
;MDILAPLVLLAPLAGFLVNALLGRLLPRRLVGWAGAGSIGLAFVFAVVILSQVLGGQKLDQSYFTWWQSADFNVPFNLYVDALSTLMILVITGVGFLIHV
;
A
#
# COMPACT_ATOMS: atom_id res chain seq x y z
N MET A 1 1.05 -8.16 11.09
CA MET A 1 1.16 -6.90 10.33
C MET A 1 2.26 -6.90 9.27
N ASP A 2 3.38 -7.58 9.51
CA ASP A 2 4.63 -7.42 8.73
C ASP A 2 4.50 -7.73 7.23
N ILE A 3 3.63 -8.68 6.88
CA ILE A 3 3.35 -9.08 5.49
C ILE A 3 2.26 -8.18 4.86
N LEU A 4 1.28 -7.76 5.66
CA LEU A 4 0.11 -7.01 5.18
C LEU A 4 0.46 -5.56 4.84
N ALA A 5 1.29 -4.94 5.67
CA ALA A 5 1.60 -3.53 5.52
C ALA A 5 2.36 -3.21 4.21
N PRO A 6 3.34 -4.02 3.76
CA PRO A 6 3.91 -3.88 2.42
C PRO A 6 2.90 -4.08 1.29
N LEU A 7 1.96 -5.01 1.45
CA LEU A 7 0.96 -5.29 0.42
C LEU A 7 0.06 -4.10 0.11
N VAL A 8 -0.19 -3.23 1.09
CA VAL A 8 -0.90 -1.94 0.87
C VAL A 8 -0.15 -1.07 -0.14
N LEU A 9 1.19 -1.05 -0.11
CA LEU A 9 2.02 -0.29 -1.05
C LEU A 9 2.20 -1.03 -2.38
N LEU A 10 2.37 -2.35 -2.33
CA LEU A 10 2.65 -3.18 -3.50
C LEU A 10 1.42 -3.37 -4.39
N ALA A 11 0.20 -3.39 -3.84
CA ALA A 11 -1.00 -3.60 -4.63
C ALA A 11 -1.22 -2.46 -5.67
N PRO A 12 -1.25 -1.16 -5.30
CA PRO A 12 -1.37 -0.08 -6.27
C PRO A 12 -0.17 -0.02 -7.22
N LEU A 13 1.04 -0.34 -6.74
CA LEU A 13 2.23 -0.42 -7.59
C LEU A 13 2.09 -1.50 -8.66
N ALA A 14 1.55 -2.67 -8.31
CA ALA A 14 1.29 -3.74 -9.26
C ALA A 14 0.23 -3.32 -10.30
N GLY A 15 -0.85 -2.67 -9.87
CA GLY A 15 -1.85 -2.11 -10.78
C GLY A 15 -1.26 -1.08 -11.74
N PHE A 16 -0.41 -0.19 -11.23
CA PHE A 16 0.36 0.77 -12.03
C PHE A 16 1.24 0.06 -13.05
N LEU A 17 2.04 -0.93 -12.64
CA LEU A 17 2.94 -1.66 -13.55
C LEU A 17 2.18 -2.41 -14.64
N VAL A 18 1.05 -3.05 -14.31
CA VAL A 18 0.19 -3.72 -15.29
C VAL A 18 -0.33 -2.72 -16.31
N ASN A 19 -0.86 -1.58 -15.87
CA ASN A 19 -1.41 -0.57 -16.77
C ASN A 19 -0.33 0.17 -17.57
N ALA A 20 0.83 0.44 -16.98
CA ALA A 20 1.95 1.14 -17.63
C ALA A 20 2.61 0.27 -18.71
N LEU A 21 2.81 -1.03 -18.43
CA LEU A 21 3.53 -1.94 -19.33
C LEU A 21 2.60 -2.63 -20.33
N LEU A 22 1.45 -3.14 -19.87
CA LEU A 22 0.54 -3.95 -20.69
C LEU A 22 -0.74 -3.20 -21.08
N GLY A 23 -0.98 -1.99 -20.58
CA GLY A 23 -2.24 -1.27 -20.81
C GLY A 23 -2.58 -1.01 -22.29
N ARG A 24 -1.57 -0.94 -23.17
CA ARG A 24 -1.78 -0.81 -24.63
C ARG A 24 -2.24 -2.11 -25.31
N LEU A 25 -1.94 -3.26 -24.70
CA LEU A 25 -2.27 -4.60 -25.21
C LEU A 25 -3.61 -5.11 -24.65
N LEU A 26 -4.09 -4.51 -23.56
CA LEU A 26 -5.27 -4.95 -22.83
C LEU A 26 -6.54 -4.21 -23.29
N PRO A 27 -7.70 -4.87 -23.28
CA PRO A 27 -8.98 -4.20 -23.49
C PRO A 27 -9.26 -3.19 -22.38
N ARG A 28 -9.93 -2.08 -22.73
CA ARG A 28 -10.22 -0.95 -21.83
C ARG A 28 -10.87 -1.36 -20.50
N ARG A 29 -11.70 -2.41 -20.52
CA ARG A 29 -12.32 -2.98 -19.31
C ARG A 29 -11.28 -3.54 -18.33
N LEU A 30 -10.30 -4.30 -18.81
CA LEU A 30 -9.27 -4.89 -17.95
C LEU A 30 -8.33 -3.83 -17.37
N VAL A 31 -8.02 -2.77 -18.12
CA VAL A 31 -7.22 -1.63 -17.63
C VAL A 31 -7.93 -0.92 -16.48
N GLY A 32 -9.25 -0.69 -16.62
CA GLY A 32 -10.06 -0.11 -15.55
C GLY A 32 -10.13 -1.00 -14.32
N TRP A 33 -10.38 -2.31 -14.50
CA TRP A 33 -10.39 -3.29 -13.41
C TRP A 33 -9.04 -3.43 -12.72
N ALA A 34 -7.92 -3.40 -13.45
CA ALA A 34 -6.59 -3.45 -12.86
C ALA A 34 -6.30 -2.20 -12.02
N GLY A 35 -6.71 -1.01 -12.50
CA GLY A 35 -6.58 0.24 -11.74
C GLY A 35 -7.42 0.23 -10.46
N ALA A 36 -8.76 0.14 -10.61
CA ALA A 36 -9.68 0.16 -9.48
C ALA A 36 -9.46 -1.03 -8.53
N GLY A 37 -9.28 -2.24 -9.07
CA GLY A 37 -9.09 -3.45 -8.30
C GLY A 37 -7.82 -3.41 -7.45
N SER A 38 -6.73 -2.83 -7.96
CA SER A 38 -5.48 -2.72 -7.20
C SER A 38 -5.62 -1.85 -5.95
N ILE A 39 -6.32 -0.72 -6.06
CA ILE A 39 -6.54 0.20 -4.94
C ILE A 39 -7.60 -0.35 -3.99
N GLY A 40 -8.65 -0.99 -4.51
CA GLY A 40 -9.64 -1.68 -3.70
C GLY A 40 -9.03 -2.81 -2.86
N LEU A 41 -8.09 -3.56 -3.44
CA LEU A 41 -7.36 -4.61 -2.74
C LEU A 41 -6.46 -4.03 -1.64
N ALA A 42 -5.80 -2.89 -1.89
CA ALA A 42 -5.06 -2.15 -0.87
C ALA A 42 -5.96 -1.68 0.28
N PHE A 43 -7.18 -1.23 -0.03
CA PHE A 43 -8.18 -0.83 0.97
C PHE A 43 -8.62 -2.02 1.85
N VAL A 44 -8.84 -3.20 1.27
CA VAL A 44 -9.15 -4.41 2.04
C VAL A 44 -8.02 -4.72 3.03
N PHE A 45 -6.76 -4.64 2.61
CA PHE A 45 -5.63 -4.82 3.52
C PHE A 45 -5.57 -3.74 4.62
N ALA A 46 -5.89 -2.49 4.28
CA ALA A 46 -5.97 -1.41 5.27
C ALA A 46 -7.00 -1.70 6.36
N VAL A 47 -8.17 -2.23 6.01
CA VAL A 47 -9.22 -2.63 6.96
C VAL A 47 -8.74 -3.78 7.86
N VAL A 48 -8.00 -4.75 7.33
CA VAL A 48 -7.42 -5.85 8.13
C VAL A 48 -6.30 -5.34 9.06
N ILE A 49 -5.54 -4.31 8.65
CA ILE A 49 -4.54 -3.67 9.51
C ILE A 49 -5.24 -2.89 10.64
N LEU A 50 -6.35 -2.22 10.35
CA LEU A 50 -7.12 -1.49 11.35
C LEU A 50 -7.56 -2.38 12.52
N SER A 51 -8.03 -3.60 12.27
CA SER A 51 -8.44 -4.51 13.35
C SER A 51 -7.27 -4.88 14.28
N GLN A 52 -6.06 -5.04 13.74
CA GLN A 52 -4.85 -5.28 14.53
C GLN A 52 -4.43 -4.02 15.32
N VAL A 53 -4.49 -2.83 14.72
CA VAL A 53 -4.13 -1.58 15.41
C VAL A 53 -5.10 -1.23 16.53
N LEU A 54 -6.40 -1.47 16.32
CA LEU A 54 -7.41 -1.29 17.37
C LEU A 54 -7.17 -2.23 18.57
N GLY A 55 -6.54 -3.38 18.34
CA GLY A 55 -6.03 -4.27 19.38
C GLY A 55 -4.75 -3.79 20.07
N GLY A 56 -4.27 -2.58 19.76
CA GLY A 56 -3.07 -1.97 20.33
C GLY A 56 -1.76 -2.34 19.63
N GLN A 57 -1.81 -3.14 18.55
CA GLN A 57 -0.60 -3.51 17.81
C GLN A 57 -0.08 -2.32 17.00
N LYS A 58 1.25 -2.24 16.91
CA LYS A 58 1.97 -1.29 16.05
C LYS A 58 3.04 -2.05 15.30
N LEU A 59 3.35 -1.60 14.09
CA LEU A 59 4.44 -2.12 13.29
C LEU A 59 5.56 -1.10 13.25
N ASP A 60 6.78 -1.54 13.52
CA ASP A 60 8.01 -0.78 13.34
C ASP A 60 9.05 -1.74 12.76
N GLN A 61 9.05 -1.88 11.43
CA GLN A 61 9.84 -2.90 10.74
C GLN A 61 10.81 -2.25 9.74
N SER A 62 12.10 -2.36 10.06
CA SER A 62 13.18 -2.01 9.15
C SER A 62 13.50 -3.16 8.20
N TYR A 63 13.48 -2.92 6.89
CA TYR A 63 13.74 -3.95 5.87
C TYR A 63 15.20 -3.98 5.44
N PHE A 64 15.79 -2.82 5.17
CA PHE A 64 17.20 -2.67 4.80
C PHE A 64 17.64 -1.23 5.04
N THR A 65 18.95 -0.98 5.00
CA THR A 65 19.49 0.38 5.08
C THR A 65 19.33 1.07 3.73
N TRP A 66 18.53 2.13 3.66
CA TRP A 66 18.34 2.89 2.43
C TRP A 66 19.58 3.75 2.12
N TRP A 67 20.15 4.38 3.14
CA TRP A 67 21.32 5.25 3.00
C TRP A 67 22.17 5.22 4.27
N GLN A 68 23.50 5.20 4.10
CA GLN A 68 24.45 5.29 5.21
C GLN A 68 25.65 6.14 4.84
N SER A 69 26.02 7.07 5.72
CA SER A 69 27.21 7.92 5.60
C SER A 69 27.79 8.23 6.97
N ALA A 70 28.93 7.63 7.31
CA ALA A 70 29.53 7.71 8.64
C ALA A 70 28.50 7.40 9.75
N ASP A 71 28.20 8.37 10.62
CA ASP A 71 27.23 8.23 11.73
C ASP A 71 25.77 8.43 11.30
N PHE A 72 25.52 8.84 10.06
CA PHE A 72 24.16 9.03 9.53
C PHE A 72 23.65 7.74 8.90
N ASN A 73 22.60 7.16 9.49
CA ASN A 73 21.95 5.94 9.01
C ASN A 73 20.45 6.19 8.78
N VAL A 74 19.98 5.94 7.55
CA VAL A 74 18.57 6.04 7.18
C VAL A 74 18.06 4.64 6.82
N PRO A 75 17.30 3.99 7.71
CA PRO A 75 16.68 2.71 7.40
C PRO A 75 15.48 2.90 6.47
N PHE A 76 15.30 1.97 5.55
CA PHE A 76 14.01 1.78 4.89
C PHE A 76 13.08 1.07 5.88
N ASN A 77 12.32 1.87 6.64
CA ASN A 77 11.45 1.40 7.71
C ASN A 77 9.98 1.69 7.36
N LEU A 78 9.13 0.69 7.61
CA LEU A 78 7.68 0.85 7.56
C LEU A 78 7.11 0.90 8.98
N TYR A 79 6.71 2.10 9.38
CA TYR A 79 6.07 2.34 10.66
C TYR A 79 4.56 2.49 10.50
N VAL A 80 3.78 1.62 11.15
CA VAL A 80 2.31 1.61 11.09
C VAL A 80 1.74 1.69 12.51
N ASP A 81 1.11 2.82 12.78
CA ASP A 81 0.34 3.08 13.99
C ASP A 81 -1.11 3.48 13.66
N ALA A 82 -1.85 3.97 14.67
CA ALA A 82 -3.23 4.40 14.50
C ALA A 82 -3.39 5.56 13.50
N LEU A 83 -2.46 6.51 13.50
CA LEU A 83 -2.51 7.65 12.60
C LEU A 83 -2.19 7.23 11.16
N SER A 84 -1.10 6.48 10.97
CA SER A 84 -0.73 5.93 9.66
C SER A 84 -1.85 5.06 9.09
N THR A 85 -2.48 4.22 9.91
CA THR A 85 -3.58 3.35 9.47
C THR A 85 -4.80 4.14 9.04
N LEU A 86 -5.15 5.21 9.76
CA LEU A 86 -6.22 6.13 9.37
C LEU A 86 -5.91 6.75 7.99
N MET A 87 -4.68 7.25 7.80
CA MET A 87 -4.26 7.81 6.51
C MET A 87 -4.33 6.79 5.37
N ILE A 88 -3.86 5.56 5.61
CA ILE A 88 -3.94 4.47 4.63
C ILE A 88 -5.40 4.21 4.24
N LEU A 89 -6.32 4.15 5.21
CA LEU A 89 -7.74 3.92 4.97
C LEU A 89 -8.37 5.05 4.14
N VAL A 90 -8.05 6.31 4.45
CA VAL A 90 -8.56 7.46 3.71
C VAL A 90 -8.03 7.47 2.28
N ILE A 91 -6.72 7.30 2.10
CA ILE A 91 -6.07 7.35 0.78
C ILE A 91 -6.57 6.20 -0.11
N THR A 92 -6.60 4.97 0.40
CA THR A 92 -7.05 3.81 -0.37
C THR A 92 -8.57 3.77 -0.55
N GLY A 93 -9.34 4.23 0.44
CA GLY A 93 -10.80 4.26 0.38
C GLY A 93 -11.33 5.33 -0.58
N VAL A 94 -10.93 6.59 -0.39
CA VAL A 94 -11.30 7.69 -1.29
C VAL A 94 -10.67 7.46 -2.66
N GLY A 95 -9.42 6.99 -2.72
CA GLY A 95 -8.74 6.67 -3.97
C GLY A 95 -9.45 5.58 -4.78
N PHE A 96 -10.01 4.56 -4.11
CA PHE A 96 -10.83 3.53 -4.75
C PHE A 96 -12.13 4.11 -5.32
N LEU A 97 -12.83 4.95 -4.56
CA LEU A 97 -14.06 5.61 -5.00
C LEU A 97 -13.86 6.53 -6.21
N ILE A 98 -12.68 7.14 -6.35
CA ILE A 98 -12.34 7.96 -7.52
C ILE A 98 -12.10 7.09 -8.77
N HIS A 99 -11.66 5.83 -8.60
CA HIS A 99 -11.36 4.93 -9.72
C HIS A 99 -12.58 4.24 -10.31
N VAL A 100 -13.65 4.05 -9.52
CA VAL A 100 -14.91 3.40 -9.93
C VAL A 100 -15.74 4.37 -10.76
#